data_AF-A0A1X1GBF9-F1
#
_entry.id   AF-A0A1X1GBF9-F1
#
_cell.length_a   1.000
_cell.length_b   1.000
_cell.length_c   1.000
_cell.angle_alpha   90.00
_cell.angle_beta   90.00
_cell.angle_gamma   90.00
#
_symmetry.space_group_name_H-M   'P 1'
#
loop_
_entity.id
_entity.type
_entity.pdbx_description
1 polymer ?
#
loop_
_entity_poly.entity_id
_entity_poly.type
_entity_poly.pdbx_seq_one_letter_code
_entity_poly.pdbx_strand_id
1 'polypeptide(L)'
;MEKVKLILKNHWRLLFLESVIVAIYVIISLYVDSNQIQGFTILSILFSAEFFVAMIVAIAAIYSWLQSKSKSEYEKNLQMLKDIDNIREFYRDKNDELEIIGKCQEHIDYMRTDFKNNSDTFLEIYMDYVTSKFQNNDSDSDNELISKYSEQDSGEEKVFLLKDIKKLIADTKKIPVKYVRYSKNYKENGFLWSTWYSLDEKMIKDLSDNDCLIFFTKVDDVFKGVQFEAPQLKLLARNMKPSNSKTGNKTFDFYIRQKDDGTFYESRNGIELSAYNVKKVNFDFLK
;
A
#
# COMPACT_ATOMS: atom_id res chain seq x y z
N MET A 1 -1.19 17.30 39.98
CA MET A 1 -2.51 17.09 39.32
C MET A 1 -2.40 16.45 37.94
N GLU A 2 -1.43 16.81 37.09
CA GLU A 2 -1.30 16.23 35.74
C GLU A 2 -1.11 14.70 35.72
N LYS A 3 -0.28 14.14 36.62
CA LYS A 3 -0.07 12.68 36.71
C LYS A 3 -1.36 11.92 37.08
N VAL A 4 -2.17 12.45 37.98
CA VAL A 4 -3.47 11.87 38.36
C VAL A 4 -4.46 11.93 37.19
N LYS A 5 -4.45 13.05 36.45
CA LYS A 5 -5.25 13.24 35.24
C LYS A 5 -4.87 12.25 34.13
N LEU A 6 -3.58 11.92 34.02
CA LEU A 6 -3.04 10.96 33.05
C LEU A 6 -3.42 9.51 33.40
N ILE A 7 -3.36 9.16 34.69
CA ILE A 7 -3.80 7.85 35.20
C ILE A 7 -5.31 7.67 34.97
N LEU A 8 -6.11 8.69 35.30
CA LEU A 8 -7.55 8.68 35.05
C LEU A 8 -7.86 8.50 33.56
N LYS A 9 -7.15 9.19 32.66
CA LYS A 9 -7.43 9.13 31.22
C LYS A 9 -7.03 7.77 30.61
N ASN A 10 -5.92 7.20 31.04
CA ASN A 10 -5.35 6.00 30.41
C ASN A 10 -5.86 4.67 31.02
N HIS A 11 -6.33 4.70 32.27
CA HIS A 11 -6.80 3.53 33.01
C HIS A 11 -8.23 3.68 33.54
N TRP A 12 -9.04 4.59 32.97
CA TRP A 12 -10.45 4.82 33.38
C TRP A 12 -11.27 3.53 33.44
N ARG A 13 -11.05 2.61 32.49
CA ARG A 13 -11.75 1.31 32.44
C ARG A 13 -11.42 0.42 33.64
N LEU A 14 -10.17 0.43 34.10
CA LEU A 14 -9.75 -0.29 35.30
C LEU A 14 -10.38 0.34 36.55
N LEU A 15 -10.29 1.67 36.67
CA LEU A 15 -10.87 2.41 37.80
C LEU A 15 -12.39 2.23 37.91
N PHE A 16 -13.09 2.20 36.77
CA PHE A 16 -14.52 1.90 36.73
C PHE A 16 -14.82 0.48 37.20
N LEU A 17 -14.05 -0.51 36.73
CA LEU A 17 -14.24 -1.91 37.13
C LEU A 17 -13.96 -2.12 38.62
N GLU A 18 -12.88 -1.54 39.15
CA GLU A 18 -12.57 -1.54 40.58
C GLU A 18 -13.69 -0.87 41.39
N SER A 19 -14.21 0.28 40.94
CA SER A 19 -15.31 0.96 41.61
C SER A 19 -16.61 0.15 41.62
N VAL A 20 -16.91 -0.59 40.55
CA VAL A 20 -18.06 -1.50 40.50
C VAL A 20 -17.89 -2.65 41.48
N ILE A 21 -16.68 -3.24 41.54
CA ILE A 21 -16.35 -4.33 42.46
C ILE A 21 -16.46 -3.87 43.93
N VAL A 22 -15.97 -2.66 44.24
CA VAL A 22 -16.12 -2.04 45.58
C VAL A 22 -17.60 -1.83 45.91
N ALA A 23 -18.39 -1.30 44.98
CA ALA A 23 -19.82 -1.08 45.21
C ALA A 23 -20.57 -2.40 45.48
N ILE A 24 -20.26 -3.45 44.71
CA ILE A 24 -20.83 -4.80 44.91
C ILE A 24 -20.43 -5.35 46.28
N TYR A 25 -19.15 -5.21 46.67
CA TYR A 25 -18.66 -5.64 47.98
C TYR A 25 -19.40 -4.94 49.12
N VAL A 26 -19.53 -3.61 49.08
CA VAL A 26 -20.22 -2.83 50.12
C VAL A 26 -21.69 -3.24 50.24
N ILE A 27 -22.40 -3.42 49.12
CA ILE A 27 -23.80 -3.84 49.11
C ILE A 27 -23.96 -5.25 49.73
N ILE A 28 -23.08 -6.18 49.36
CA ILE A 28 -23.11 -7.55 49.89
C ILE A 28 -22.76 -7.58 51.37
N SER A 29 -21.72 -6.85 51.81
CA SER A 29 -21.35 -6.77 53.23
C SER A 29 -22.48 -6.19 54.09
N LEU A 30 -23.13 -5.11 53.66
CA LEU A 30 -24.29 -4.54 54.36
C LEU A 30 -25.47 -5.54 54.45
N TYR A 31 -25.68 -6.33 53.40
CA TYR A 31 -26.73 -7.34 53.37
C TYR A 31 -26.43 -8.55 54.28
N VAL A 32 -25.16 -8.96 54.35
CA VAL A 32 -24.68 -10.04 55.23
C VAL A 32 -24.73 -9.61 56.70
N ASP A 33 -24.31 -8.38 57.02
CA ASP A 33 -24.37 -7.84 58.39
C ASP A 33 -25.83 -7.68 58.88
N SER A 34 -26.76 -7.35 57.98
CA SER A 34 -28.19 -7.20 58.31
C SER A 34 -28.93 -8.54 58.49
N ASN A 35 -28.40 -9.64 57.94
CA ASN A 35 -29.02 -10.98 57.97
C ASN A 35 -28.05 -12.01 58.56
N GLN A 36 -27.82 -11.96 59.87
CA GLN A 36 -27.04 -12.96 60.61
C GLN A 36 -27.78 -14.30 60.74
N ILE A 37 -27.98 -15.00 59.62
CA ILE A 37 -28.44 -16.39 59.61
C ILE A 37 -27.19 -17.28 59.49
N GLN A 38 -27.03 -18.22 60.42
CA GLN A 38 -25.85 -19.09 60.64
C GLN A 38 -25.33 -19.90 59.42
N GLY A 39 -25.92 -19.78 58.23
CA GLY A 39 -25.50 -20.45 57.00
C GLY A 39 -24.44 -19.71 56.16
N PHE A 40 -24.03 -18.49 56.53
CA PHE A 40 -23.17 -17.63 55.70
C PHE A 40 -21.71 -17.50 56.15
N THR A 41 -21.19 -18.39 57.00
CA THR A 41 -19.80 -18.33 57.50
C THR A 41 -18.75 -18.39 56.38
N ILE A 42 -19.02 -19.15 55.31
CA ILE A 42 -18.15 -19.22 54.12
C ILE A 42 -18.14 -17.90 53.34
N LEU A 43 -19.28 -17.19 53.29
CA LEU A 43 -19.40 -15.91 52.59
C LEU A 43 -18.65 -14.80 53.34
N SER A 44 -18.68 -14.80 54.67
CA SER A 44 -17.91 -13.86 55.48
C SER A 44 -16.39 -14.03 55.35
N ILE A 45 -15.91 -15.25 55.07
CA ILE A 45 -14.48 -15.52 54.82
C ILE A 45 -14.08 -15.08 53.41
N LEU A 46 -14.93 -15.32 52.40
CA LEU A 46 -14.72 -14.85 51.03
C LEU A 46 -14.81 -13.32 50.88
N PHE A 47 -15.56 -12.65 51.76
CA PHE A 47 -15.71 -11.21 51.83
C PHE A 47 -14.92 -10.61 53.01
N SER A 48 -13.78 -11.19 53.37
CA SER A 48 -12.84 -10.52 54.27
C SER A 48 -12.18 -9.33 53.55
N ALA A 49 -11.85 -8.29 54.30
CA ALA A 49 -11.15 -7.13 53.76
C ALA A 49 -9.81 -7.52 53.10
N GLU A 50 -9.14 -8.56 53.63
CA GLU A 50 -7.86 -9.06 53.12
C GLU A 50 -8.01 -9.76 51.76
N PHE A 51 -9.05 -10.58 51.60
CA PHE A 51 -9.34 -11.26 50.33
C PHE A 51 -9.76 -10.24 49.25
N PHE A 52 -10.55 -9.24 49.64
CA PHE A 52 -10.97 -8.16 48.74
C PHE A 52 -9.79 -7.33 48.22
N VAL A 53 -8.88 -6.93 49.11
CA VAL A 53 -7.66 -6.20 48.74
C VAL A 53 -6.77 -7.06 47.82
N ALA A 54 -6.61 -8.35 48.12
CA ALA A 54 -5.84 -9.27 47.28
C ALA A 54 -6.44 -9.41 45.88
N MET A 55 -7.77 -9.46 45.76
CA MET A 55 -8.47 -9.52 44.48
C MET A 55 -8.26 -8.25 43.64
N ILE A 56 -8.32 -7.06 44.25
CA ILE A 56 -8.03 -5.79 43.55
C ILE A 56 -6.59 -5.78 43.02
N VAL A 57 -5.63 -6.15 43.87
CA VAL A 57 -4.21 -6.19 43.47
C VAL A 57 -3.98 -7.18 42.32
N ALA A 58 -4.63 -8.36 42.35
CA ALA A 58 -4.54 -9.35 41.28
C ALA A 58 -5.12 -8.81 39.96
N ILE A 59 -6.28 -8.15 39.99
CA ILE A 59 -6.90 -7.54 38.80
C ILE A 59 -6.01 -6.43 38.23
N ALA A 60 -5.47 -5.56 39.08
CA ALA A 60 -4.54 -4.51 38.68
C ALA A 60 -3.26 -5.09 38.05
N ALA A 61 -2.72 -6.18 38.60
CA ALA A 61 -1.54 -6.87 38.07
C ALA A 61 -1.81 -7.51 36.70
N ILE A 62 -2.93 -8.24 36.54
CA ILE A 62 -3.33 -8.85 35.27
C ILE A 62 -3.56 -7.78 34.22
N TYR A 63 -4.24 -6.69 34.57
CA TYR A 63 -4.50 -5.58 33.67
C TYR A 63 -3.20 -4.87 33.24
N SER A 64 -2.29 -4.60 34.19
CA SER A 64 -0.98 -4.04 33.91
C SER A 64 -0.16 -4.94 32.97
N TRP A 65 -0.22 -6.26 33.18
CA TRP A 65 0.44 -7.23 32.30
C TRP A 65 -0.15 -7.25 30.88
N LEU A 66 -1.48 -7.25 30.75
CA LEU A 66 -2.16 -7.20 29.45
C LEU A 66 -1.82 -5.90 28.69
N GLN A 67 -1.82 -4.77 29.39
CA GLN A 67 -1.50 -3.48 28.78
C GLN A 67 -0.01 -3.38 28.39
N SER A 68 0.89 -3.87 29.23
CA SER A 68 2.32 -3.99 28.93
C SER A 68 2.57 -4.89 27.71
N LYS A 69 1.91 -6.05 27.65
CA LYS A 69 1.98 -6.98 26.52
C LYS A 69 1.53 -6.31 25.22
N SER A 70 0.37 -5.64 25.22
CA SER A 70 -0.14 -4.94 24.03
C SER A 70 0.80 -3.84 23.54
N LYS A 71 1.42 -3.09 24.47
CA LYS A 71 2.39 -2.05 24.14
C LYS A 71 3.69 -2.63 23.59
N SER A 72 4.18 -3.71 24.20
CA SER A 72 5.38 -4.42 23.74
C SER A 72 5.20 -5.01 22.35
N GLU A 73 4.04 -5.61 22.07
CA GLU A 73 3.69 -6.12 20.74
C GLU A 73 3.65 -4.98 19.71
N TYR A 74 2.99 -3.86 20.05
CA TYR A 74 2.96 -2.67 19.19
C TYR A 74 4.36 -2.13 18.85
N GLU A 75 5.24 -1.97 19.86
CA GLU A 75 6.60 -1.48 19.67
C GLU A 75 7.45 -2.45 18.84
N LYS A 76 7.30 -3.76 19.07
CA LYS A 76 7.96 -4.81 18.28
C LYS A 76 7.56 -4.73 16.81
N ASN A 77 6.26 -4.60 16.53
CA ASN A 77 5.76 -4.52 15.15
C ASN A 77 6.23 -3.23 14.45
N LEU A 78 6.24 -2.11 15.18
CA LEU A 78 6.78 -0.85 14.66
C LEU A 78 8.27 -0.99 14.32
N GLN A 79 9.04 -1.66 15.18
CA GLN A 79 10.45 -1.90 14.91
C GLN A 79 10.65 -2.81 13.69
N MET A 80 9.87 -3.88 13.56
CA MET A 80 9.89 -4.76 12.38
C MET A 80 9.60 -3.99 11.09
N LEU A 81 8.64 -3.06 11.08
CA LEU A 81 8.36 -2.23 9.91
C LEU A 81 9.50 -1.26 9.57
N LYS A 82 10.18 -0.70 10.58
CA LYS A 82 11.39 0.10 10.36
C LYS A 82 12.52 -0.74 9.78
N ASP A 83 12.69 -1.95 10.28
CA ASP A 83 13.70 -2.88 9.78
C ASP A 83 13.41 -3.29 8.33
N ILE A 84 12.14 -3.52 7.97
CA ILE A 84 11.72 -3.75 6.58
C ILE A 84 12.06 -2.55 5.68
N ASP A 85 11.81 -1.32 6.14
CA ASP A 85 12.15 -0.10 5.39
C ASP A 85 13.67 0.01 5.17
N ASN A 86 14.46 -0.30 6.20
CA ASN A 86 15.93 -0.34 6.12
C ASN A 86 16.45 -1.45 5.20
N ILE A 87 15.84 -2.65 5.23
CA ILE A 87 16.18 -3.77 4.35
C ILE A 87 15.95 -3.37 2.90
N ARG A 88 14.79 -2.76 2.60
CA ARG A 88 14.51 -2.24 1.25
C ARG A 88 15.56 -1.24 0.81
N GLU A 89 15.95 -0.30 1.66
CA GLU A 89 16.98 0.69 1.35
C GLU A 89 18.35 0.06 1.10
N PHE A 90 18.73 -0.97 1.88
CA PHE A 90 20.00 -1.67 1.72
C PHE A 90 20.07 -2.53 0.45
N TYR A 91 18.95 -3.13 0.04
CA TYR A 91 18.88 -4.00 -1.14
C TYR A 91 18.56 -3.26 -2.43
N ARG A 92 18.35 -1.94 -2.36
CA ARG A 92 18.12 -1.10 -3.53
C ARG A 92 19.26 -1.22 -4.54
N ASP A 93 18.91 -1.43 -5.81
CA ASP A 93 19.80 -1.57 -6.95
C ASP A 93 20.72 -2.82 -6.89
N LYS A 94 20.37 -3.82 -6.07
CA LYS A 94 21.07 -5.13 -5.99
C LYS A 94 20.32 -6.21 -6.75
N ASN A 95 21.03 -7.24 -7.20
CA ASN A 95 20.45 -8.36 -7.95
C ASN A 95 19.31 -9.08 -7.22
N ASP A 96 19.34 -9.11 -5.88
CA ASP A 96 18.38 -9.82 -5.05
C ASP A 96 17.20 -8.94 -4.58
N GLU A 97 17.13 -7.68 -5.04
CA GLU A 97 16.15 -6.68 -4.58
C GLU A 97 14.71 -7.19 -4.68
N LEU A 98 14.34 -7.80 -5.82
CA LEU A 98 12.97 -8.26 -6.06
C LEU A 98 12.56 -9.41 -5.14
N GLU A 99 13.46 -10.37 -4.87
CA GLU A 99 13.18 -11.48 -3.96
C GLU A 99 12.98 -10.98 -2.52
N ILE A 100 13.83 -10.02 -2.10
CA ILE A 100 13.74 -9.42 -0.77
C ILE A 100 12.49 -8.54 -0.63
N ILE A 101 12.13 -7.78 -1.67
CA ILE A 101 10.88 -7.00 -1.71
C ILE A 101 9.67 -7.91 -1.58
N GLY A 102 9.63 -9.03 -2.32
CA GLY A 102 8.53 -10.00 -2.24
C GLY A 102 8.37 -10.57 -0.83
N LYS A 103 9.47 -11.00 -0.19
CA LYS A 103 9.45 -11.49 1.20
C LYS A 103 9.01 -10.42 2.20
N CYS A 104 9.39 -9.16 1.98
CA CYS A 104 8.96 -8.05 2.83
C CYS A 104 7.47 -7.76 2.68
N GLN A 105 6.93 -7.83 1.46
CA GLN A 105 5.50 -7.66 1.20
C GLN A 105 4.66 -8.79 1.82
N GLU A 106 5.07 -10.05 1.63
CA GLU A 106 4.41 -11.20 2.28
C GLU A 106 4.36 -11.05 3.80
N HIS A 107 5.44 -10.54 4.41
CA HIS A 107 5.47 -10.32 5.84
C HIS A 107 4.55 -9.16 6.29
N ILE A 108 4.46 -8.09 5.51
CA ILE A 108 3.51 -6.99 5.77
C ILE A 108 2.07 -7.48 5.67
N ASP A 109 1.74 -8.30 4.67
CA ASP A 109 0.39 -8.85 4.49
C ASP A 109 0.03 -9.85 5.60
N TYR A 110 1.00 -10.65 6.06
CA TYR A 110 0.84 -11.49 7.26
C TYR A 110 0.52 -10.62 8.48
N MET A 111 1.31 -9.57 8.73
CA MET A 111 1.04 -8.64 9.84
C MET A 111 -0.35 -8.03 9.72
N ARG A 112 -0.73 -7.50 8.55
CA ARG A 112 -2.04 -6.88 8.33
C ARG A 112 -3.20 -7.84 8.63
N THR A 113 -3.05 -9.13 8.35
CA THR A 113 -4.04 -10.16 8.67
C THR A 113 -4.16 -10.38 10.18
N ASP A 114 -3.05 -10.36 10.90
CA ASP A 114 -3.01 -10.53 12.36
C ASP A 114 -3.57 -9.29 13.11
N PHE A 115 -3.51 -8.10 12.49
CA PHE A 115 -3.94 -6.83 13.10
C PHE A 115 -5.32 -6.30 12.67
N LYS A 116 -6.13 -7.11 11.99
CA LYS A 116 -7.40 -6.72 11.32
C LYS A 116 -8.46 -6.06 12.21
N ASN A 117 -8.26 -5.97 13.52
CA ASN A 117 -9.18 -5.40 14.51
C ASN A 117 -8.71 -4.07 15.16
N ASN A 118 -7.59 -3.47 14.74
CA ASN A 118 -7.06 -2.21 15.30
C ASN A 118 -6.91 -1.10 14.24
N SER A 119 -8.00 -0.85 13.49
CA SER A 119 -8.07 -0.08 12.24
C SER A 119 -7.84 1.45 12.34
N ASP A 120 -7.24 1.95 13.42
CA ASP A 120 -7.06 3.40 13.66
C ASP A 120 -5.71 3.73 14.31
N THR A 121 -4.70 2.88 14.16
CA THR A 121 -3.39 3.08 14.81
C THR A 121 -2.33 3.60 13.84
N PHE A 122 -1.40 4.43 14.34
CA PHE A 122 -0.23 4.90 13.59
C PHE A 122 0.55 3.77 12.90
N LEU A 123 0.48 2.56 13.46
CA LEU A 123 1.05 1.35 12.87
C LEU A 123 0.46 1.03 11.49
N GLU A 124 -0.84 1.16 11.30
CA GLU A 124 -1.50 0.95 10.00
C GLU A 124 -1.09 2.02 8.98
N ILE A 125 -1.05 3.29 9.40
CA ILE A 125 -0.54 4.40 8.57
C ILE A 125 0.91 4.13 8.15
N TYR A 126 1.73 3.60 9.07
CA TYR A 126 3.13 3.27 8.77
C TYR A 126 3.26 2.02 7.90
N MET A 127 2.39 1.02 8.07
CA MET A 127 2.29 -0.14 7.17
C MET A 127 1.93 0.32 5.76
N ASP A 128 0.95 1.20 5.61
CA ASP A 128 0.55 1.75 4.30
C ASP A 128 1.67 2.57 3.69
N TYR A 129 2.37 3.39 4.48
CA TYR A 129 3.54 4.13 4.04
C TYR A 129 4.65 3.20 3.53
N VAL A 130 5.03 2.18 4.30
CA VAL A 130 6.07 1.22 3.90
C VAL A 130 5.61 0.40 2.69
N THR A 131 4.35 -0.05 2.67
CA THR A 131 3.73 -0.74 1.51
C THR A 131 3.78 0.14 0.26
N SER A 132 3.43 1.42 0.38
CA SER A 132 3.42 2.37 -0.74
C SER A 132 4.81 2.57 -1.34
N LYS A 133 5.88 2.43 -0.54
CA LYS A 133 7.25 2.44 -1.06
C LYS A 133 7.56 1.21 -1.89
N PHE A 134 6.93 0.07 -1.62
CA PHE A 134 7.01 -1.09 -2.49
C PHE A 134 6.09 -0.99 -3.71
N GLN A 135 5.12 -0.06 -3.72
CA GLN A 135 4.16 0.16 -4.82
C GLN A 135 4.55 1.29 -5.77
N ASN A 136 5.31 2.30 -5.30
CA ASN A 136 5.73 3.45 -6.10
C ASN A 136 7.25 3.49 -6.30
N ASN A 137 7.67 3.06 -7.49
CA ASN A 137 8.42 3.91 -8.42
C ASN A 137 8.35 3.24 -9.80
N ASP A 138 8.25 4.06 -10.84
CA ASP A 138 8.16 3.67 -12.24
C ASP A 138 9.11 2.52 -12.62
N SER A 139 8.63 1.61 -13.49
CA SER A 139 9.34 0.48 -14.09
C SER A 139 9.65 -0.74 -13.19
N ASP A 140 9.40 -1.93 -13.75
CA ASP A 140 10.02 -3.22 -13.39
C ASP A 140 9.34 -4.13 -12.35
N SER A 141 8.03 -4.35 -12.45
CA SER A 141 7.59 -5.75 -12.38
C SER A 141 7.56 -6.33 -13.79
N ASP A 142 8.75 -6.51 -14.35
CA ASP A 142 8.95 -7.27 -15.60
C ASP A 142 8.46 -8.72 -15.47
N ASN A 143 8.21 -9.16 -14.23
CA ASN A 143 7.60 -10.43 -13.87
C ASN A 143 6.08 -10.33 -13.55
N GLU A 144 5.43 -9.18 -13.76
CA GLU A 144 3.97 -9.07 -13.65
C GLU A 144 3.33 -9.88 -14.78
N LEU A 145 2.35 -10.70 -14.41
CA LEU A 145 1.65 -11.65 -15.26
C LEU A 145 0.47 -10.90 -15.90
N ILE A 146 0.59 -10.55 -17.19
CA ILE A 146 -0.33 -9.57 -17.82
C ILE A 146 -1.36 -10.23 -18.75
N SER A 147 -1.08 -11.42 -19.28
CA SER A 147 -2.04 -12.15 -20.11
C SER A 147 -1.86 -13.67 -20.05
N LYS A 148 -2.99 -14.38 -20.04
CA LYS A 148 -3.10 -15.78 -20.46
C LYS A 148 -3.63 -15.78 -21.89
N TYR A 149 -2.95 -16.46 -22.81
CA TYR A 149 -3.49 -16.74 -24.13
C TYR A 149 -3.64 -18.24 -24.36
N SER A 150 -4.68 -18.63 -25.09
CA SER A 150 -4.86 -19.98 -25.63
C SER A 150 -4.48 -19.98 -27.11
N GLU A 151 -3.31 -20.54 -27.46
CA GLU A 151 -2.99 -20.82 -28.86
C GLU A 151 -4.01 -21.84 -29.39
N GLN A 152 -4.79 -21.44 -30.42
CA GLN A 152 -5.81 -22.28 -31.04
C GLN A 152 -5.26 -23.56 -31.70
N ASP A 153 -3.94 -23.73 -31.80
CA ASP A 153 -3.30 -24.86 -32.52
C ASP A 153 -2.51 -25.83 -31.62
N SER A 154 -2.27 -25.51 -30.34
CA SER A 154 -1.45 -26.37 -29.45
C SER A 154 -2.11 -26.74 -28.11
N GLY A 155 -3.20 -26.07 -27.72
CA GLY A 155 -3.88 -26.34 -26.44
C GLY A 155 -3.08 -25.97 -25.19
N GLU A 156 -1.90 -25.37 -25.33
CA GLU A 156 -1.07 -24.91 -24.21
C GLU A 156 -1.40 -23.45 -23.87
N GLU A 157 -1.83 -23.19 -22.62
CA GLU A 157 -1.93 -21.82 -22.08
C GLU A 157 -0.53 -21.21 -21.99
N LYS A 158 -0.19 -20.30 -22.90
CA LYS A 158 1.03 -19.50 -22.76
C LYS A 158 0.75 -18.28 -21.90
N VAL A 159 1.42 -18.24 -20.76
CA VAL A 159 1.46 -17.11 -19.85
C VAL A 159 2.59 -16.18 -20.29
N PHE A 160 2.28 -14.93 -20.63
CA PHE A 160 3.28 -13.92 -20.95
C PHE A 160 3.53 -12.99 -19.76
N LEU A 161 4.80 -12.83 -19.41
CA LEU A 161 5.24 -11.80 -18.47
C LEU A 161 5.32 -10.45 -19.19
N LEU A 162 5.21 -9.36 -18.44
CA LEU A 162 5.32 -8.01 -18.98
C LEU A 162 6.60 -7.80 -19.79
N LYS A 163 7.73 -8.37 -19.33
CA LYS A 163 9.01 -8.29 -20.07
C LYS A 163 8.94 -8.92 -21.45
N ASP A 164 8.23 -10.03 -21.59
CA ASP A 164 8.10 -10.75 -22.85
C ASP A 164 7.24 -9.95 -23.82
N ILE A 165 6.18 -9.33 -23.31
CA ILE A 165 5.32 -8.43 -24.08
C ILE A 165 6.11 -7.18 -24.53
N LYS A 166 6.84 -6.52 -23.61
CA LYS A 166 7.68 -5.36 -23.95
C LYS A 166 8.72 -5.72 -25.01
N LYS A 167 9.36 -6.89 -24.87
CA LYS A 167 10.34 -7.39 -25.83
C LYS A 167 9.71 -7.66 -27.19
N LEU A 168 8.56 -8.32 -27.24
CA LEU A 168 7.83 -8.59 -28.48
C LEU A 168 7.39 -7.29 -29.18
N ILE A 169 6.92 -6.29 -28.44
CA ILE A 169 6.61 -4.96 -28.98
C ILE A 169 7.88 -4.30 -29.54
N ALA A 170 8.97 -4.31 -28.77
CA ALA A 170 10.25 -3.73 -29.15
C ALA A 170 10.81 -4.35 -30.44
N ASP A 171 10.80 -5.68 -30.54
CA ASP A 171 11.26 -6.43 -31.70
C ASP A 171 10.38 -6.15 -32.93
N THR A 172 9.05 -6.17 -32.75
CA THR A 172 8.08 -5.89 -33.83
C THR A 172 8.20 -4.46 -34.36
N LYS A 173 8.45 -3.50 -33.47
CA LYS A 173 8.55 -2.06 -33.79
C LYS A 173 9.98 -1.62 -34.10
N LYS A 174 10.96 -2.51 -33.93
CA LYS A 174 12.40 -2.26 -34.12
C LYS A 174 12.91 -1.09 -33.27
N ILE A 175 12.52 -1.05 -32.00
CA ILE A 175 12.92 -0.02 -31.04
C ILE A 175 13.57 -0.65 -29.80
N PRO A 176 14.44 0.06 -29.08
CA PRO A 176 14.96 -0.43 -27.80
C PRO A 176 13.84 -0.70 -26.79
N VAL A 177 13.92 -1.84 -26.08
CA VAL A 177 12.94 -2.24 -25.04
C VAL A 177 12.75 -1.15 -23.98
N LYS A 178 13.82 -0.43 -23.61
CA LYS A 178 13.77 0.69 -22.66
C LYS A 178 12.82 1.84 -23.05
N TYR A 179 12.39 1.89 -24.31
CA TYR A 179 11.46 2.89 -24.84
C TYR A 179 10.01 2.37 -24.96
N VAL A 180 9.77 1.13 -24.52
CA VAL A 180 8.43 0.54 -24.40
C VAL A 180 8.00 0.64 -22.93
N ARG A 181 7.02 1.50 -22.66
CA ARG A 181 6.57 1.87 -21.32
C ARG A 181 5.16 1.36 -21.08
N TYR A 182 5.00 0.52 -20.05
CA TYR A 182 3.72 0.01 -19.61
C TYR A 182 3.23 0.78 -18.38
N SER A 183 1.92 1.01 -18.31
CA SER A 183 1.24 1.48 -17.12
C SER A 183 -0.15 0.86 -17.03
N LYS A 184 -0.67 0.68 -15.82
CA LYS A 184 -2.01 0.12 -15.59
C LYS A 184 -3.06 1.10 -16.11
N ASN A 185 -4.19 0.56 -16.57
CA ASN A 185 -5.32 1.36 -16.98
C ASN A 185 -6.09 1.84 -15.73
N TYR A 186 -6.24 3.14 -15.58
CA TYR A 186 -7.07 3.76 -14.56
C TYR A 186 -8.43 4.04 -15.18
N LYS A 187 -9.39 3.13 -14.99
CA LYS A 187 -10.73 3.27 -15.58
C LYS A 187 -11.41 4.54 -15.04
N GLU A 188 -11.79 5.44 -15.94
CA GLU A 188 -12.43 6.72 -15.61
C GLU A 188 -13.63 6.97 -16.51
N ASN A 189 -14.66 7.61 -15.96
CA ASN A 189 -15.87 7.91 -16.70
C ASN A 189 -15.59 8.90 -17.85
N GLY A 190 -16.05 8.56 -19.06
CA GLY A 190 -15.89 9.39 -20.26
C GLY A 190 -14.60 9.16 -21.06
N PHE A 191 -13.79 8.15 -20.69
CA PHE A 191 -12.59 7.76 -21.41
C PHE A 191 -12.55 6.25 -21.65
N LEU A 192 -12.09 5.84 -22.84
CA LEU A 192 -11.87 4.43 -23.20
C LEU A 192 -10.74 3.81 -22.38
N TRP A 193 -9.69 4.61 -22.11
CA TRP A 193 -8.60 4.25 -21.20
C TRP A 193 -7.83 5.50 -20.76
N SER A 194 -7.22 5.40 -19.57
CA SER A 194 -6.39 6.44 -18.98
C SER A 194 -5.17 5.82 -18.32
N THR A 195 -4.00 6.40 -18.51
CA THR A 195 -2.73 5.88 -17.99
C THR A 195 -1.79 7.01 -17.59
N TRP A 196 -0.90 6.72 -16.65
CA TRP A 196 0.13 7.65 -16.19
C TRP A 196 1.51 7.06 -16.47
N TYR A 197 2.40 7.83 -17.09
CA TYR A 197 3.81 7.49 -17.22
C TYR A 197 4.69 8.64 -16.73
N SER A 198 5.73 8.34 -15.98
CA SER A 198 6.69 9.36 -15.55
C SER A 198 8.00 9.17 -16.32
N LEU A 199 8.50 10.25 -16.93
CA LEU A 199 9.81 10.25 -17.58
C LEU A 199 10.70 11.35 -17.03
N ASP A 200 11.95 10.99 -16.78
CA ASP A 200 12.97 11.93 -16.36
C ASP A 200 13.36 12.88 -17.50
N GLU A 201 13.59 14.15 -17.15
CA GLU A 201 14.02 15.18 -18.11
C GLU A 201 15.28 14.77 -18.86
N LYS A 202 16.25 14.17 -18.14
CA LYS A 202 17.47 13.64 -18.73
C LYS A 202 17.17 12.57 -19.79
N MET A 203 16.29 11.60 -19.50
CA MET A 203 15.90 10.57 -20.47
C MET A 203 15.32 11.20 -21.73
N ILE A 204 14.42 12.18 -21.59
CA ILE A 204 13.78 12.86 -22.73
C ILE A 204 14.82 13.63 -23.56
N LYS A 205 15.78 14.29 -22.91
CA LYS A 205 16.87 15.03 -23.59
C LYS A 205 17.82 14.11 -24.34
N ASP A 206 18.11 12.95 -23.79
CA ASP A 206 19.06 11.97 -24.34
C ASP A 206 18.50 11.18 -25.53
N LEU A 207 17.21 11.31 -25.85
CA LEU A 207 16.60 10.70 -27.04
C LEU A 207 17.21 11.29 -28.31
N SER A 208 17.60 10.44 -29.25
CA SER A 208 17.96 10.86 -30.60
C SER A 208 16.69 11.26 -31.38
N ASP A 209 16.83 12.12 -32.40
CA ASP A 209 15.66 12.59 -33.15
C ASP A 209 14.97 11.49 -33.98
N ASN A 210 15.65 10.36 -34.17
CA ASN A 210 15.10 9.18 -34.84
C ASN A 210 14.48 8.17 -33.86
N ASP A 211 14.61 8.37 -32.55
CA ASP A 211 14.02 7.48 -31.55
C ASP A 211 12.50 7.67 -31.51
N CYS A 212 11.80 6.60 -31.11
CA CYS A 212 10.41 6.68 -30.73
C CYS A 212 10.12 5.89 -29.47
N LEU A 213 9.12 6.35 -28.71
CA LEU A 213 8.66 5.73 -27.48
C LEU A 213 7.25 5.22 -27.67
N ILE A 214 6.96 4.08 -27.06
CA ILE A 214 5.63 3.48 -27.04
C ILE A 214 5.15 3.45 -25.61
N PHE A 215 4.00 4.07 -25.38
CA PHE A 215 3.25 3.99 -24.14
C PHE A 215 2.08 3.06 -24.35
N PHE A 216 1.92 2.04 -23.50
CA PHE A 216 0.85 1.07 -23.65
C PHE A 216 0.28 0.61 -22.33
N THR A 217 -0.94 0.08 -22.41
CA THR A 217 -1.71 -0.44 -21.30
C THR A 217 -2.58 -1.60 -21.74
N LYS A 218 -3.15 -2.32 -20.78
CA LYS A 218 -4.12 -3.39 -21.01
C LYS A 218 -5.50 -2.89 -20.58
N VAL A 219 -6.47 -2.95 -21.50
CA VAL A 219 -7.88 -2.62 -21.25
C VAL A 219 -8.66 -3.91 -21.47
N ASP A 220 -9.22 -4.44 -20.39
CA ASP A 220 -9.79 -5.79 -20.35
C ASP A 220 -8.74 -6.81 -20.86
N ASP A 221 -8.97 -7.45 -22.01
CA ASP A 221 -8.03 -8.38 -22.66
C ASP A 221 -7.36 -7.84 -23.91
N VAL A 222 -7.41 -6.52 -24.14
CA VAL A 222 -6.84 -5.89 -25.33
C VAL A 222 -5.79 -4.85 -24.96
N PHE A 223 -4.61 -4.95 -25.57
CA PHE A 223 -3.58 -3.93 -25.44
C PHE A 223 -3.93 -2.68 -26.25
N LYS A 224 -3.76 -1.52 -25.63
CA LYS A 224 -3.97 -0.19 -26.20
C LYS A 224 -2.74 0.67 -25.95
N GLY A 225 -2.49 1.66 -26.79
CA GLY A 225 -1.32 2.51 -26.61
C GLY A 225 -1.05 3.46 -27.76
N VAL A 226 -0.05 4.29 -27.54
CA VAL A 226 0.37 5.37 -28.43
C VAL A 226 1.88 5.38 -28.62
N GLN A 227 2.32 5.88 -29.77
CA GLN A 227 3.72 6.07 -30.11
C GLN A 227 4.00 7.57 -30.28
N PHE A 228 5.11 8.01 -29.69
CA PHE A 228 5.67 9.34 -29.88
C PHE A 228 7.01 9.24 -30.59
N GLU A 229 7.21 10.08 -31.60
CA GLU A 229 8.55 10.38 -32.12
C GLU A 229 9.26 11.32 -31.14
N ALA A 230 10.56 11.10 -30.92
CA ALA A 230 11.33 11.84 -29.93
C ALA A 230 11.26 13.37 -30.07
N PRO A 231 11.30 13.98 -31.27
CA PRO A 231 11.13 15.42 -31.42
C PRO A 231 9.79 15.93 -30.88
N GLN A 232 8.72 15.17 -31.10
CA GLN A 232 7.37 15.52 -30.65
C GLN A 232 7.22 15.34 -29.14
N LEU A 233 7.81 14.28 -28.58
CA LEU A 233 7.85 14.09 -27.13
C LEU A 233 8.62 15.19 -26.42
N LYS A 234 9.78 15.60 -26.98
CA LYS A 234 10.56 16.74 -26.48
C LYS A 234 9.76 18.04 -26.54
N LEU A 235 9.02 18.27 -27.63
CA LEU A 235 8.16 19.44 -27.79
C LEU A 235 7.02 19.43 -26.76
N LEU A 236 6.36 18.29 -26.59
CA LEU A 236 5.29 18.10 -25.59
C LEU A 236 5.82 18.38 -24.18
N ALA A 237 6.96 17.80 -23.80
CA ALA A 237 7.56 17.99 -22.49
C ALA A 237 7.89 19.47 -22.19
N ARG A 238 8.30 20.26 -23.20
CA ARG A 238 8.54 21.70 -23.04
C ARG A 238 7.26 22.49 -22.71
N ASN A 239 6.10 22.00 -23.14
CA ASN A 239 4.80 22.60 -22.91
C ASN A 239 4.11 22.08 -21.64
N MET A 240 4.72 21.12 -20.94
CA MET A 240 4.19 20.52 -19.71
C MET A 240 4.82 21.14 -18.47
N LYS A 241 4.05 21.17 -17.38
CA LYS A 241 4.57 21.51 -16.06
C LYS A 241 5.37 20.32 -15.48
N PRO A 242 6.66 20.49 -15.16
CA PRO A 242 7.43 19.43 -14.52
C PRO A 242 6.98 19.20 -13.08
N SER A 243 7.16 17.96 -12.60
CA SER A 243 7.06 17.57 -11.21
C SER A 243 8.40 17.72 -10.50
N ASN A 244 8.36 18.07 -9.21
CA ASN A 244 9.54 18.06 -8.35
C ASN A 244 9.96 16.62 -8.11
N SER A 245 11.14 16.22 -8.57
CA SER A 245 11.73 14.95 -8.15
C SER A 245 12.56 15.13 -6.89
N LYS A 246 12.72 14.04 -6.15
CA LYS A 246 13.58 13.98 -4.96
C LYS A 246 15.08 14.04 -5.30
N THR A 247 15.47 13.82 -6.56
CA THR A 247 16.87 13.72 -7.02
C THR A 247 17.39 15.00 -7.69
N GLY A 248 16.57 16.05 -7.77
CA GLY A 248 16.93 17.32 -8.41
C GLY A 248 16.80 17.33 -9.94
N ASN A 249 16.65 16.15 -10.57
CA ASN A 249 16.31 16.02 -11.99
C ASN A 249 14.80 16.22 -12.17
N LYS A 250 14.34 17.05 -13.10
CA LYS A 250 12.89 17.22 -13.29
C LYS A 250 12.27 15.94 -13.84
N THR A 251 11.05 15.63 -13.41
CA THR A 251 10.27 14.51 -13.95
C THR A 251 9.03 15.07 -14.64
N PHE A 252 8.66 14.49 -15.78
CA PHE A 252 7.45 14.84 -16.52
C PHE A 252 6.47 13.68 -16.43
N ASP A 253 5.30 13.96 -15.85
CA ASP A 253 4.22 12.97 -15.76
C ASP A 253 3.28 13.16 -16.95
N PHE A 254 3.26 12.17 -17.83
CA PHE A 254 2.41 12.08 -19.00
C PHE A 254 1.15 11.33 -18.66
N TYR A 255 0.04 12.07 -18.53
CA TYR A 255 -1.24 11.49 -18.22
C TYR A 255 -2.09 11.34 -19.48
N ILE A 256 -1.87 10.22 -20.17
CA ILE A 256 -2.39 9.94 -21.49
C ILE A 256 -3.74 9.24 -21.39
N ARG A 257 -4.76 9.83 -22.02
CA ARG A 257 -6.12 9.29 -22.10
C ARG A 257 -6.63 9.22 -23.53
N GLN A 258 -7.54 8.28 -23.80
CA GLN A 258 -8.28 8.20 -25.07
C GLN A 258 -9.78 8.42 -24.84
N LYS A 259 -10.39 9.32 -25.62
CA LYS A 259 -11.85 9.53 -25.65
C LYS A 259 -12.55 8.57 -26.60
N ASP A 260 -13.88 8.50 -26.53
CA ASP A 260 -14.73 7.65 -27.38
C ASP A 260 -14.64 7.99 -28.87
N ASP A 261 -14.35 9.25 -29.21
CA ASP A 261 -14.10 9.71 -30.58
C ASP A 261 -12.73 9.28 -31.14
N GLY A 262 -11.91 8.60 -30.33
CA GLY A 262 -10.60 8.09 -30.69
C GLY A 262 -9.44 9.07 -30.46
N THR A 263 -9.72 10.32 -30.05
CA THR A 263 -8.70 11.34 -29.80
C THR A 263 -7.92 11.07 -28.51
N PHE A 264 -6.66 11.54 -28.48
CA PHE A 264 -5.75 11.36 -27.34
C PHE A 264 -5.46 12.69 -26.64
N TYR A 265 -5.43 12.68 -25.32
CA TYR A 265 -5.19 13.87 -24.49
C TYR A 265 -4.13 13.60 -23.42
N GLU A 266 -3.27 14.59 -23.18
CA GLU A 266 -2.50 14.73 -21.95
C GLU A 266 -3.32 15.58 -20.99
N SER A 267 -3.95 14.93 -20.01
CA SER A 267 -5.00 15.56 -19.22
C SER A 267 -4.47 16.45 -18.09
N ARG A 268 -3.22 16.23 -17.63
CA ARG A 268 -2.67 17.03 -16.53
C ARG A 268 -2.46 18.49 -16.95
N ASN A 269 -2.04 18.71 -18.19
CA ASN A 269 -1.77 20.03 -18.74
C ASN A 269 -2.86 20.49 -19.74
N GLY A 270 -3.91 19.67 -19.95
CA GLY A 270 -5.02 20.00 -20.83
C GLY A 270 -4.64 20.07 -22.31
N ILE A 271 -3.69 19.23 -22.73
CA ILE A 271 -3.09 19.27 -24.06
C ILE A 271 -3.70 18.17 -24.93
N GLU A 272 -4.19 18.53 -26.11
CA GLU A 272 -4.58 17.54 -27.13
C GLU A 272 -3.33 17.00 -27.84
N LEU A 273 -3.20 15.67 -27.91
CA LEU A 273 -1.99 15.02 -28.43
C LEU A 273 -1.95 14.93 -29.97
N SER A 274 -3.06 15.24 -30.65
CA SER A 274 -3.15 15.34 -32.11
C SER A 274 -2.13 16.34 -32.67
N ALA A 275 -1.86 17.44 -31.94
CA ALA A 275 -0.86 18.45 -32.28
C ALA A 275 0.60 17.96 -32.26
N TYR A 276 0.85 16.78 -31.68
CA TYR A 276 2.19 16.20 -31.50
C TYR A 276 2.40 14.94 -32.34
N ASN A 277 1.61 14.76 -33.41
CA ASN A 277 1.69 13.62 -34.32
C ASN A 277 1.69 12.25 -33.61
N VAL A 278 0.97 12.14 -32.49
CA VAL A 278 0.86 10.89 -31.75
C VAL A 278 0.18 9.83 -32.62
N LYS A 279 0.74 8.63 -32.67
CA LYS A 279 0.20 7.52 -33.48
C LYS A 279 -0.38 6.44 -32.58
N LYS A 280 -1.60 6.00 -32.85
CA LYS A 280 -2.15 4.80 -32.21
C LYS A 280 -1.32 3.59 -32.61
N VAL A 281 -0.96 2.75 -31.64
CA VAL A 281 -0.23 1.51 -31.91
C VAL A 281 -1.21 0.37 -32.11
N ASN A 282 -1.03 -0.39 -33.20
CA ASN A 282 -1.73 -1.66 -33.37
C ASN A 282 -0.95 -2.78 -32.66
N PHE A 283 -1.63 -3.49 -31.75
CA PHE A 283 -1.14 -4.62 -30.97
C PHE A 283 -1.79 -5.96 -31.35
N ASP A 284 -2.33 -6.08 -32.57
CA ASP A 284 -2.98 -7.32 -33.04
C ASP A 284 -2.05 -8.55 -33.00
N PHE A 285 -0.73 -8.36 -32.98
CA PHE A 285 0.27 -9.42 -32.81
C PHE A 285 0.40 -9.94 -31.37
N LEU A 286 -0.30 -9.33 -30.41
CA LEU A 286 -0.42 -9.76 -29.01
C LEU A 286 -1.78 -10.40 -28.70
N LYS A 287 -2.60 -10.62 -29.73
CA LYS A 287 -3.94 -11.20 -29.59
C LYS A 287 -3.95 -12.70 -29.65
#